data_AF-J8C7D2-F1
#
_entry.id   AF-J8C7D2-F1
#
_cell.length_a   1.000
_cell.length_b   1.000
_cell.length_c   1.000
_cell.angle_alpha   90.00
_cell.angle_beta   90.00
_cell.angle_gamma   90.00
#
_symmetry.space_group_name_H-M   'P 1'
#
loop_
_entity.id
_entity.type
_entity.pdbx_description
1 polymer ?
#
loop_
_entity_poly.entity_id
_entity_poly.type
_entity_poly.pdbx_seq_one_letter_code
_entity_poly.pdbx_strand_id
1 'polypeptide(L)'
;MLAEEQRKAEEERQRAAEEQRKVEEERQRAAEEQRKAEEARKAEEAQRKAEAEKGQAEGQKNGETDFKAGKNNAEGHVAGKSDAYKQAFTTTYAAAWSLEEQKKAHFEKGKDQGLAQEAMDDSQITPEFKVNFAEGFQVGNKERTEKIEKEQAELGEKAGKELAEKKPGNTEKDTYVKAYVTAYETGYKSAQKMAKKAGYTYAFENYDLKVPAKYEKHESLKKWFTEGFKSNKKAAEIREEGYKKGDSWLSFFYKNFVPSEYKEHKNLYEQAIEKGKKA
;
A
#
# COMPACT_ATOMS: atom_id res chain seq x y z
N MET A 1 -76.69 -62.22 73.64
CA MET A 1 -75.81 -61.06 73.90
C MET A 1 -74.36 -61.26 73.40
N LEU A 2 -73.79 -62.48 73.36
CA LEU A 2 -72.39 -62.69 72.92
C LEU A 2 -72.09 -62.52 71.41
N ALA A 3 -73.06 -62.76 70.52
CA ALA A 3 -72.85 -62.64 69.07
C ALA A 3 -72.80 -61.20 68.56
N GLU A 4 -73.37 -60.25 69.31
CA GLU A 4 -73.46 -58.84 68.92
C GLU A 4 -72.18 -58.06 69.28
N GLU A 5 -71.55 -58.43 70.41
CA GLU A 5 -70.25 -57.87 70.85
C GLU A 5 -69.10 -58.31 69.94
N GLN A 6 -69.06 -59.58 69.51
CA GLN A 6 -68.04 -60.05 68.57
C GLN A 6 -68.17 -59.37 67.19
N ARG A 7 -69.40 -59.14 66.72
CA ARG A 7 -69.64 -58.42 65.45
C ARG A 7 -69.21 -56.96 65.54
N LYS A 8 -69.39 -56.31 66.69
CA LYS A 8 -68.93 -54.93 66.94
C LYS A 8 -67.41 -54.81 66.97
N ALA A 9 -66.72 -55.73 67.64
CA ALA A 9 -65.25 -55.72 67.70
C ALA A 9 -64.60 -56.02 66.34
N GLU A 10 -65.25 -56.86 65.52
CA GLU A 10 -64.80 -57.14 64.15
C GLU A 10 -65.05 -55.95 63.20
N GLU A 11 -66.21 -55.29 63.29
CA GLU A 11 -66.46 -54.03 62.57
C GLU A 11 -65.47 -52.93 62.94
N GLU A 12 -65.10 -52.82 64.23
CA GLU A 12 -64.16 -51.79 64.70
C GLU A 12 -62.72 -52.07 64.24
N ARG A 13 -62.31 -53.36 64.23
CA ARG A 13 -61.04 -53.78 63.61
C ARG A 13 -61.02 -53.55 62.09
N GLN A 14 -62.14 -53.82 61.41
CA GLN A 14 -62.24 -53.54 59.97
C GLN A 14 -62.17 -52.05 59.67
N ARG A 15 -62.83 -51.20 60.46
CA ARG A 15 -62.72 -49.73 60.34
C ARG A 15 -61.30 -49.24 60.59
N ALA A 16 -60.64 -49.71 61.64
CA ALA A 16 -59.27 -49.34 61.94
C ALA A 16 -58.28 -49.80 60.85
N ALA A 17 -58.48 -51.00 60.29
CA ALA A 17 -57.67 -51.50 59.17
C ALA A 17 -57.93 -50.72 57.87
N GLU A 18 -59.19 -50.34 57.61
CA GLU A 18 -59.56 -49.53 56.44
C GLU A 18 -59.03 -48.08 56.56
N GLU A 19 -59.04 -47.52 57.76
CA GLU A 19 -58.48 -46.20 58.07
C GLU A 19 -56.96 -46.19 57.94
N GLN A 20 -56.26 -47.21 58.45
CA GLN A 20 -54.82 -47.38 58.21
C GLN A 20 -54.50 -47.55 56.72
N ARG A 21 -55.33 -48.30 55.98
CA ARG A 21 -55.14 -48.46 54.53
C ARG A 21 -55.32 -47.13 53.78
N LYS A 22 -56.26 -46.28 54.19
CA LYS A 22 -56.44 -44.94 53.62
C LYS A 22 -55.24 -44.03 53.90
N VAL A 23 -54.73 -44.03 55.13
CA VAL A 23 -53.55 -43.22 55.51
C VAL A 23 -52.29 -43.68 54.76
N GLU A 24 -52.09 -44.98 54.59
CA GLU A 24 -50.98 -45.54 53.81
C GLU A 24 -51.09 -45.18 52.32
N GLU A 25 -52.30 -45.29 51.75
CA GLU A 25 -52.56 -44.95 50.35
C GLU A 25 -52.35 -43.45 50.07
N GLU A 26 -52.76 -42.58 51.00
CA GLU A 26 -52.55 -41.13 50.92
C GLU A 26 -51.07 -40.76 51.03
N ARG A 27 -50.31 -41.45 51.91
CA ARG A 27 -48.86 -41.29 52.03
C ARG A 27 -48.11 -41.74 50.78
N GLN A 28 -48.55 -42.84 50.14
CA GLN A 28 -47.99 -43.30 48.87
C GLN A 28 -48.26 -42.32 47.72
N ARG A 29 -49.48 -41.77 47.63
CA ARG A 29 -49.82 -40.74 46.64
C ARG A 29 -48.98 -39.47 46.81
N ALA A 30 -48.80 -39.00 48.04
CA ALA A 30 -47.96 -37.83 48.33
C ALA A 30 -46.48 -38.05 47.97
N ALA A 31 -45.94 -39.25 48.24
CA ALA A 31 -44.57 -39.61 47.86
C ALA A 31 -44.40 -39.72 46.34
N GLU A 32 -45.39 -40.26 45.62
CA GLU A 32 -45.37 -40.35 44.16
C GLU A 32 -45.46 -38.96 43.51
N GLU A 33 -46.29 -38.06 44.06
CA GLU A 33 -46.40 -36.68 43.60
C GLU A 33 -45.10 -35.88 43.82
N GLN A 34 -44.46 -36.02 44.98
CA GLN A 34 -43.14 -35.43 45.23
C GLN A 34 -42.08 -35.97 44.25
N ARG A 35 -42.09 -37.28 43.97
CA ARG A 35 -41.15 -37.87 42.99
C ARG A 35 -41.39 -37.31 41.59
N LYS A 36 -42.65 -37.17 41.15
CA LYS A 36 -42.99 -36.56 39.85
C LYS A 36 -42.57 -35.09 39.79
N ALA A 37 -42.74 -34.33 40.88
CA ALA A 37 -42.31 -32.93 40.95
C ALA A 37 -40.77 -32.80 40.91
N GLU A 38 -40.05 -33.67 41.61
CA GLU A 38 -38.58 -33.68 41.58
C GLU A 38 -38.04 -34.12 40.20
N GLU A 39 -38.67 -35.11 39.57
CA GLU A 39 -38.34 -35.58 38.23
C GLU A 39 -38.62 -34.50 37.17
N ALA A 40 -39.74 -33.80 37.27
CA ALA A 40 -40.03 -32.63 36.43
C ALA A 40 -39.01 -31.50 36.62
N ARG A 41 -38.59 -31.22 37.85
CA ARG A 41 -37.56 -30.21 38.13
C ARG A 41 -36.21 -30.61 37.54
N LYS A 42 -35.81 -31.88 37.66
CA LYS A 42 -34.57 -32.40 37.04
C LYS A 42 -34.64 -32.35 35.52
N ALA A 43 -35.79 -32.66 34.93
CA ALA A 43 -35.99 -32.56 33.49
C ALA A 43 -35.91 -31.11 32.99
N GLU A 44 -36.52 -30.17 33.70
CA GLU A 44 -36.44 -28.74 33.39
C GLU A 44 -35.00 -28.20 33.55
N GLU A 45 -34.30 -28.61 34.60
CA GLU A 45 -32.90 -28.25 34.83
C GLU A 45 -31.97 -28.82 33.74
N ALA A 46 -32.18 -30.08 33.35
CA ALA A 46 -31.45 -30.69 32.25
C ALA A 46 -31.72 -29.99 30.92
N GLN A 47 -32.97 -29.60 30.66
CA GLN A 47 -33.35 -28.86 29.46
C GLN A 47 -32.71 -27.46 29.44
N ARG A 48 -32.76 -26.72 30.56
CA ARG A 48 -32.09 -25.41 30.68
C ARG A 48 -30.58 -25.52 30.46
N LYS A 49 -29.96 -26.59 30.96
CA LYS A 49 -28.52 -26.82 30.78
C LYS A 49 -28.18 -27.14 29.31
N ALA A 50 -28.97 -27.98 28.66
CA ALA A 50 -28.81 -28.28 27.24
C ALA A 50 -29.02 -27.03 26.34
N GLU A 51 -30.01 -26.19 26.66
CA GLU A 51 -30.25 -24.93 25.95
C GLU A 51 -29.11 -23.92 26.17
N ALA A 52 -28.52 -23.89 27.37
CA ALA A 52 -27.34 -23.06 27.66
C ALA A 52 -26.10 -23.53 26.88
N GLU A 53 -25.81 -24.83 26.87
CA GLU A 53 -24.70 -25.41 26.11
C GLU A 53 -24.86 -25.19 24.60
N LYS A 54 -26.08 -25.37 24.08
CA LYS A 54 -26.40 -25.08 22.69
C LYS A 54 -26.22 -23.60 22.37
N GLY A 55 -26.73 -22.71 23.24
CA GLY A 55 -26.55 -21.27 23.12
C GLY A 55 -25.08 -20.88 23.09
N GLN A 56 -24.27 -21.47 23.97
CA GLN A 56 -22.82 -21.23 24.00
C GLN A 56 -22.14 -21.66 22.70
N ALA A 57 -22.39 -22.87 22.20
CA ALA A 57 -21.78 -23.37 20.97
C ALA A 57 -22.19 -22.54 19.74
N GLU A 58 -23.48 -22.16 19.64
CA GLU A 58 -23.98 -21.30 18.57
C GLU A 58 -23.38 -19.90 18.65
N GLY A 59 -23.27 -19.33 19.85
CA GLY A 59 -22.66 -18.01 20.09
C GLY A 59 -21.20 -17.98 19.66
N GLN A 60 -20.42 -19.01 20.03
CA GLN A 60 -19.02 -19.14 19.64
C GLN A 60 -18.86 -19.14 18.11
N LYS A 61 -19.58 -20.03 17.43
CA LYS A 61 -19.53 -20.19 15.97
C LYS A 61 -19.94 -18.92 15.23
N ASN A 62 -21.00 -18.26 15.69
CA ASN A 62 -21.50 -17.05 15.06
C ASN A 62 -20.55 -15.87 15.29
N GLY A 63 -19.95 -15.74 16.47
CA GLY A 63 -18.97 -14.68 16.74
C GLY A 63 -17.75 -14.75 15.82
N GLU A 64 -17.24 -15.96 15.56
CA GLU A 64 -16.13 -16.17 14.64
C GLU A 64 -16.51 -15.87 13.17
N THR A 65 -17.71 -16.26 12.76
CA THR A 65 -18.19 -16.06 11.39
C THR A 65 -18.51 -14.60 11.10
N ASP A 66 -19.11 -13.90 12.06
CA ASP A 66 -19.52 -12.51 11.91
C ASP A 66 -18.32 -11.56 11.83
N PHE A 67 -17.30 -11.80 12.66
CA PHE A 67 -16.02 -11.10 12.57
C PHE A 67 -15.41 -11.20 11.16
N LYS A 68 -15.34 -12.42 10.60
CA LYS A 68 -14.82 -12.65 9.23
C LYS A 68 -15.63 -11.93 8.14
N ALA A 69 -16.91 -11.65 8.39
CA ALA A 69 -17.79 -10.96 7.44
C ALA A 69 -17.71 -9.43 7.53
N GLY A 70 -16.94 -8.86 8.49
CA GLY A 70 -16.80 -7.40 8.66
C GLY A 70 -18.11 -6.69 9.02
N LYS A 71 -19.11 -7.43 9.49
CA LYS A 71 -20.40 -6.87 9.89
C LYS A 71 -20.28 -6.38 11.32
N ASN A 72 -20.01 -5.10 11.48
CA ASN A 72 -19.85 -4.49 12.80
C ASN A 72 -21.22 -4.17 13.43
N ASN A 73 -22.07 -5.18 13.63
CA ASN A 73 -23.38 -5.03 14.28
C ASN A 73 -23.63 -6.16 15.28
N ALA A 74 -22.81 -6.20 16.33
CA ALA A 74 -22.94 -7.16 17.42
C ALA A 74 -24.36 -7.17 18.04
N GLU A 75 -25.03 -6.01 18.09
CA GLU A 75 -26.36 -5.83 18.69
C GLU A 75 -27.46 -6.56 17.91
N GLY A 76 -27.38 -6.60 16.58
CA GLY A 76 -28.30 -7.36 15.73
C GLY A 76 -28.17 -8.87 15.90
N HIS A 77 -27.01 -9.36 16.34
CA HIS A 77 -26.70 -10.79 16.48
C HIS A 77 -27.04 -11.38 17.86
N VAL A 78 -27.26 -10.52 18.87
CA VAL A 78 -27.54 -10.93 20.27
C VAL A 78 -28.99 -10.67 20.71
N ALA A 79 -29.77 -9.93 19.93
CA ALA A 79 -31.17 -9.63 20.24
C ALA A 79 -32.02 -10.91 20.31
N GLY A 80 -32.78 -11.08 21.40
CA GLY A 80 -33.65 -12.24 21.62
C GLY A 80 -32.94 -13.58 21.90
N LYS A 81 -31.61 -13.57 22.12
CA LYS A 81 -30.83 -14.78 22.42
C LYS A 81 -30.66 -15.02 23.92
N SER A 82 -30.32 -16.26 24.29
CA SER A 82 -30.02 -16.64 25.67
C SER A 82 -28.75 -15.95 26.16
N ASP A 83 -28.63 -15.72 27.47
CA ASP A 83 -27.47 -15.00 28.02
C ASP A 83 -26.16 -15.78 27.82
N ALA A 84 -26.23 -17.13 27.88
CA ALA A 84 -25.11 -18.00 27.52
C ALA A 84 -24.64 -17.80 26.08
N TYR A 85 -25.57 -17.62 25.13
CA TYR A 85 -25.23 -17.29 23.74
C TYR A 85 -24.57 -15.92 23.65
N LYS A 86 -25.15 -14.88 24.28
CA LYS A 86 -24.63 -13.51 24.18
C LYS A 86 -23.19 -13.44 24.71
N GLN A 87 -22.95 -14.03 25.88
CA GLN A 87 -21.63 -14.06 26.49
C GLN A 87 -20.61 -14.80 25.60
N ALA A 88 -20.99 -15.96 25.08
CA ALA A 88 -20.12 -16.75 24.21
C ALA A 88 -19.79 -16.00 22.90
N PHE A 89 -20.80 -15.41 22.25
CA PHE A 89 -20.65 -14.61 21.03
C PHE A 89 -19.72 -13.41 21.24
N THR A 90 -19.98 -12.59 22.26
CA THR A 90 -19.16 -11.40 22.54
C THR A 90 -17.72 -11.77 22.85
N THR A 91 -17.50 -12.86 23.60
CA THR A 91 -16.15 -13.32 23.96
C THR A 91 -15.38 -13.79 22.73
N THR A 92 -15.99 -14.64 21.89
CA THR A 92 -15.30 -15.13 20.68
C THR A 92 -15.09 -14.04 19.65
N TYR A 93 -16.04 -13.14 19.49
CA TYR A 93 -15.89 -11.98 18.61
C TYR A 93 -14.72 -11.09 19.05
N ALA A 94 -14.64 -10.74 20.33
CA ALA A 94 -13.54 -9.92 20.86
C ALA A 94 -12.18 -10.63 20.74
N ALA A 95 -12.14 -11.95 20.97
CA ALA A 95 -10.92 -12.73 20.77
C ALA A 95 -10.48 -12.76 19.30
N ALA A 96 -11.41 -12.94 18.36
CA ALA A 96 -11.12 -12.92 16.93
C ALA A 96 -10.61 -11.54 16.48
N TRP A 97 -11.21 -10.46 16.96
CA TRP A 97 -10.75 -9.10 16.72
C TRP A 97 -9.33 -8.87 17.25
N SER A 98 -9.08 -9.25 18.51
CA SER A 98 -7.75 -9.11 19.12
C SER A 98 -6.68 -9.91 18.39
N LEU A 99 -7.02 -11.12 17.91
CA LEU A 99 -6.11 -11.93 17.10
C LEU A 99 -5.76 -11.23 15.78
N GLU A 100 -6.73 -10.63 15.10
CA GLU A 100 -6.48 -9.93 13.85
C GLU A 100 -5.69 -8.63 14.03
N GLU A 101 -5.94 -7.88 15.10
CA GLU A 101 -5.09 -6.73 15.47
C GLU A 101 -3.65 -7.16 15.73
N GLN A 102 -3.44 -8.31 16.38
CA GLN A 102 -2.10 -8.86 16.58
C GLN A 102 -1.44 -9.25 15.26
N LYS A 103 -2.16 -9.89 14.33
CA LYS A 103 -1.65 -10.19 12.99
C LYS A 103 -1.23 -8.91 12.26
N LYS A 104 -2.08 -7.88 12.27
CA LYS A 104 -1.79 -6.58 11.67
C LYS A 104 -0.58 -5.92 12.31
N ALA A 105 -0.49 -5.94 13.64
CA ALA A 105 0.65 -5.38 14.36
C ALA A 105 1.97 -6.10 13.99
N HIS A 106 1.96 -7.42 13.84
CA HIS A 106 3.14 -8.18 13.41
C HIS A 106 3.48 -7.93 11.93
N PHE A 107 2.48 -7.75 11.07
CA PHE A 107 2.70 -7.30 9.70
C PHE A 107 3.40 -5.93 9.66
N GLU A 108 2.89 -4.93 10.39
CA GLU A 108 3.53 -3.60 10.42
C GLU A 108 4.95 -3.66 10.99
N LYS A 109 5.20 -4.44 12.05
CA LYS A 109 6.56 -4.68 12.55
C LYS A 109 7.48 -5.28 11.49
N GLY A 110 6.97 -6.25 10.74
CA GLY A 110 7.69 -6.85 9.62
C GLY A 110 8.04 -5.80 8.58
N LYS A 111 7.05 -4.99 8.19
CA LYS A 111 7.21 -3.90 7.23
C LYS A 111 8.26 -2.89 7.67
N ASP A 112 8.22 -2.44 8.92
CA ASP A 112 9.20 -1.51 9.48
C ASP A 112 10.62 -2.12 9.46
N GLN A 113 10.76 -3.41 9.79
CA GLN A 113 12.05 -4.09 9.68
C GLN A 113 12.52 -4.19 8.22
N GLY A 114 11.63 -4.53 7.27
CA GLY A 114 11.97 -4.57 5.84
C GLY A 114 12.38 -3.22 5.26
N LEU A 115 11.81 -2.14 5.78
CA LEU A 115 12.23 -0.78 5.45
C LEU A 115 13.62 -0.43 6.01
N ALA A 116 14.00 -1.00 7.15
CA ALA A 116 15.25 -0.71 7.83
C ALA A 116 16.43 -1.59 7.38
N GLN A 117 16.19 -2.85 7.04
CA GLN A 117 17.25 -3.84 6.77
C GLN A 117 16.84 -4.88 5.72
N GLU A 118 17.84 -5.53 5.12
CA GLU A 118 17.63 -6.45 3.99
C GLU A 118 17.33 -7.89 4.41
N ALA A 119 17.97 -8.36 5.48
CA ALA A 119 17.75 -9.69 6.01
C ALA A 119 16.64 -9.66 7.05
N MET A 120 15.73 -10.63 6.97
CA MET A 120 14.67 -10.80 7.95
C MET A 120 15.23 -11.44 9.22
N ASP A 121 14.87 -10.90 10.38
CA ASP A 121 15.07 -11.53 11.68
C ASP A 121 13.70 -11.68 12.37
N ASP A 122 13.27 -12.93 12.50
CA ASP A 122 12.01 -13.32 13.10
C ASP A 122 12.20 -14.10 14.42
N SER A 123 13.40 -14.04 15.02
CA SER A 123 13.76 -14.81 16.22
C SER A 123 12.89 -14.49 17.44
N GLN A 124 12.42 -13.24 17.53
CA GLN A 124 11.54 -12.75 18.61
C GLN A 124 10.04 -12.87 18.26
N ILE A 125 9.71 -13.38 17.08
CA ILE A 125 8.33 -13.46 16.59
C ILE A 125 7.75 -14.83 16.95
N THR A 126 6.57 -14.83 17.58
CA THR A 126 5.87 -16.06 17.93
C THR A 126 5.49 -16.85 16.66
N PRO A 127 5.55 -18.19 16.67
CA PRO A 127 5.31 -19.01 15.47
C PRO A 127 3.99 -18.70 14.75
N GLU A 128 2.93 -18.37 15.49
CA GLU A 128 1.60 -18.03 14.95
C GLU A 128 1.59 -16.78 14.06
N PHE A 129 2.47 -15.80 14.30
CA PHE A 129 2.49 -14.53 13.56
C PHE A 129 3.67 -14.40 12.58
N LYS A 130 4.51 -15.43 12.45
CA LYS A 130 5.67 -15.40 11.55
C LYS A 130 5.30 -15.14 10.10
N VAL A 131 4.17 -15.68 9.63
CA VAL A 131 3.70 -15.45 8.25
C VAL A 131 3.33 -13.99 8.03
N ASN A 132 2.52 -13.39 8.93
CA ASN A 132 2.14 -11.99 8.84
C ASN A 132 3.35 -11.06 8.89
N PHE A 133 4.31 -11.35 9.77
CA PHE A 133 5.56 -10.62 9.86
C PHE A 133 6.38 -10.73 8.57
N ALA A 134 6.53 -11.94 8.00
CA ALA A 134 7.29 -12.15 6.77
C ALA A 134 6.66 -11.45 5.56
N GLU A 135 5.33 -11.45 5.46
CA GLU A 135 4.60 -10.70 4.42
C GLU A 135 4.85 -9.20 4.54
N GLY A 136 4.71 -8.65 5.75
CA GLY A 136 5.02 -7.26 6.03
C GLY A 136 6.46 -6.91 5.66
N PHE A 137 7.40 -7.76 6.07
CA PHE A 137 8.82 -7.61 5.75
C PHE A 137 9.07 -7.55 4.25
N GLN A 138 8.49 -8.45 3.46
CA GLN A 138 8.62 -8.43 2.00
C GLN A 138 8.10 -7.13 1.39
N VAL A 139 6.95 -6.63 1.87
CA VAL A 139 6.39 -5.34 1.44
C VAL A 139 7.35 -4.19 1.76
N GLY A 140 7.84 -4.10 2.99
CA GLY A 140 8.78 -3.05 3.41
C GLY A 140 10.10 -3.09 2.63
N ASN A 141 10.64 -4.28 2.38
CA ASN A 141 11.90 -4.45 1.65
C ASN A 141 11.76 -4.08 0.17
N LYS A 142 10.58 -4.35 -0.42
CA LYS A 142 10.23 -3.88 -1.77
C LYS A 142 10.12 -2.35 -1.80
N GLU A 143 9.40 -1.74 -0.88
CA GLU A 143 9.28 -0.27 -0.77
C GLU A 143 10.66 0.41 -0.61
N ARG A 144 11.52 -0.14 0.25
CA ARG A 144 12.91 0.34 0.40
C ARG A 144 13.70 0.22 -0.91
N THR A 145 13.59 -0.91 -1.59
CA THR A 145 14.29 -1.15 -2.86
C THR A 145 13.87 -0.15 -3.93
N GLU A 146 12.55 0.05 -4.12
CA GLU A 146 12.01 1.02 -5.07
C GLU A 146 12.46 2.46 -4.76
N LYS A 147 12.47 2.83 -3.47
CA LYS A 147 12.94 4.14 -3.02
C LYS A 147 14.42 4.36 -3.36
N ILE A 148 15.29 3.39 -3.04
CA ILE A 148 16.73 3.50 -3.32
C ILE A 148 16.98 3.54 -4.83
N GLU A 149 16.29 2.72 -5.63
CA GLU A 149 16.39 2.74 -7.09
C GLU A 149 16.02 4.11 -7.67
N LYS A 150 14.95 4.73 -7.16
CA LYS A 150 14.55 6.08 -7.55
C LYS A 150 15.60 7.13 -7.18
N GLU A 151 16.13 7.09 -5.97
CA GLU A 151 17.20 8.01 -5.53
C GLU A 151 18.46 7.84 -6.38
N GLN A 152 18.86 6.59 -6.69
CA GLN A 152 19.97 6.30 -7.59
C GLN A 152 19.71 6.81 -9.02
N ALA A 153 18.49 6.65 -9.54
CA ALA A 153 18.12 7.17 -10.85
C ALA A 153 18.21 8.72 -10.89
N GLU A 154 17.70 9.42 -9.87
CA GLU A 154 17.78 10.87 -9.77
C GLU A 154 19.24 11.37 -9.72
N LEU A 155 20.10 10.70 -8.93
CA LEU A 155 21.54 10.98 -8.89
C LEU A 155 22.20 10.72 -10.25
N GLY A 156 21.85 9.61 -10.89
CA GLY A 156 22.36 9.24 -12.22
C GLY A 156 22.01 10.28 -13.26
N GLU A 157 20.74 10.64 -13.39
CA GLU A 157 20.26 11.62 -14.37
C GLU A 157 20.96 12.98 -14.18
N LYS A 158 21.09 13.43 -12.93
CA LYS A 158 21.80 14.69 -12.61
C LYS A 158 23.27 14.62 -13.04
N ALA A 159 23.99 13.58 -12.62
CA ALA A 159 25.39 13.39 -12.97
C ALA A 159 25.59 13.31 -14.49
N GLY A 160 24.69 12.62 -15.19
CA GLY A 160 24.69 12.53 -16.66
C GLY A 160 24.50 13.88 -17.34
N LYS A 161 23.56 14.71 -16.85
CA LYS A 161 23.34 16.07 -17.37
C LYS A 161 24.53 16.99 -17.17
N GLU A 162 25.22 16.82 -16.05
CA GLU A 162 26.41 17.59 -15.68
C GLU A 162 27.70 17.03 -16.31
N LEU A 163 27.63 15.88 -16.98
CA LEU A 163 28.80 15.13 -17.48
C LEU A 163 29.84 14.87 -16.38
N ALA A 164 29.35 14.63 -15.16
CA ALA A 164 30.18 14.25 -14.03
C ALA A 164 30.69 12.81 -14.19
N GLU A 165 31.68 12.42 -13.37
CA GLU A 165 32.13 11.03 -13.31
C GLU A 165 30.96 10.10 -12.92
N LYS A 166 30.90 8.92 -13.56
CA LYS A 166 29.89 7.89 -13.27
C LYS A 166 30.18 7.26 -11.91
N LYS A 167 29.60 7.85 -10.86
CA LYS A 167 29.76 7.39 -9.48
C LYS A 167 28.40 7.18 -8.82
N PRO A 168 27.88 5.93 -8.82
CA PRO A 168 26.68 5.57 -8.07
C PRO A 168 26.85 5.88 -6.58
N GLY A 169 25.77 6.31 -5.92
CA GLY A 169 25.78 6.61 -4.50
C GLY A 169 25.63 5.37 -3.61
N ASN A 170 24.88 4.37 -4.07
CA ASN A 170 24.72 3.07 -3.42
C ASN A 170 25.09 1.96 -4.42
N THR A 171 25.97 1.04 -3.99
CA THR A 171 26.48 -0.08 -4.79
C THR A 171 26.21 -1.45 -4.14
N GLU A 172 25.39 -1.49 -3.09
CA GLU A 172 25.06 -2.70 -2.34
C GLU A 172 24.34 -3.74 -3.20
N LYS A 173 23.53 -3.28 -4.17
CA LYS A 173 22.83 -4.14 -5.14
C LYS A 173 23.10 -3.70 -6.57
N ASP A 174 23.19 -4.68 -7.45
CA ASP A 174 23.34 -4.46 -8.89
C ASP A 174 22.15 -3.68 -9.50
N THR A 175 20.93 -3.87 -8.99
CA THR A 175 19.76 -3.12 -9.49
C THR A 175 19.87 -1.62 -9.20
N TYR A 176 20.43 -1.23 -8.06
CA TYR A 176 20.69 0.17 -7.69
C TYR A 176 21.68 0.83 -8.64
N VAL A 177 22.78 0.12 -8.94
CA VAL A 177 23.80 0.56 -9.91
C VAL A 177 23.20 0.68 -11.31
N LYS A 178 22.39 -0.30 -11.74
CA LYS A 178 21.70 -0.26 -13.04
C LYS A 178 20.73 0.91 -13.16
N ALA A 179 19.96 1.22 -12.12
CA ALA A 179 19.06 2.38 -12.08
C ALA A 179 19.85 3.68 -12.28
N TYR A 180 20.96 3.85 -11.55
CA TYR A 180 21.87 4.99 -11.72
C TYR A 180 22.42 5.08 -13.14
N VAL A 181 23.02 4.00 -13.66
CA VAL A 181 23.72 4.01 -14.97
C VAL A 181 22.74 4.31 -16.11
N THR A 182 21.56 3.72 -16.08
CA THR A 182 20.51 3.95 -17.09
C THR A 182 20.06 5.41 -17.08
N ALA A 183 19.82 5.97 -15.90
CA ALA A 183 19.43 7.36 -15.75
C ALA A 183 20.55 8.33 -16.15
N TYR A 184 21.81 7.99 -15.83
CA TYR A 184 22.99 8.74 -16.27
C TYR A 184 23.05 8.84 -17.79
N GLU A 185 22.90 7.74 -18.50
CA GLU A 185 22.94 7.74 -19.97
C GLU A 185 21.82 8.59 -20.57
N THR A 186 20.65 8.58 -19.93
CA THR A 186 19.52 9.44 -20.29
C THR A 186 19.87 10.92 -20.08
N GLY A 187 20.42 11.28 -18.93
CA GLY A 187 20.89 12.63 -18.62
C GLY A 187 21.95 13.13 -19.60
N TYR A 188 22.91 12.26 -19.94
CA TYR A 188 23.99 12.56 -20.89
C TYR A 188 23.46 12.82 -22.31
N LYS A 189 22.56 11.97 -22.82
CA LYS A 189 21.90 12.17 -24.11
C LYS A 189 21.08 13.46 -24.13
N SER A 190 20.42 13.79 -23.02
CA SER A 190 19.68 15.04 -22.87
C SER A 190 20.60 16.26 -22.94
N ALA A 191 21.72 16.25 -22.21
CA ALA A 191 22.73 17.31 -22.27
C ALA A 191 23.30 17.48 -23.69
N GLN A 192 23.59 16.39 -24.39
CA GLN A 192 24.01 16.42 -25.78
C GLN A 192 22.98 17.13 -26.68
N LYS A 193 21.71 16.72 -26.60
CA LYS A 193 20.64 17.31 -27.41
C LYS A 193 20.47 18.80 -27.12
N MET A 194 20.53 19.20 -25.84
CA MET A 194 20.43 20.60 -25.43
C MET A 194 21.61 21.43 -25.90
N ALA A 195 22.84 20.94 -25.80
CA ALA A 195 24.03 21.64 -26.28
C ALA A 195 23.99 21.83 -27.80
N LYS A 196 23.62 20.79 -28.56
CA LYS A 196 23.44 20.89 -30.02
C LYS A 196 22.35 21.89 -30.40
N LYS A 197 21.20 21.85 -29.73
CA LYS A 197 20.12 22.80 -29.98
C LYS A 197 20.55 24.24 -29.66
N ALA A 198 21.25 24.45 -28.55
CA ALA A 198 21.76 25.76 -28.18
C ALA A 198 22.76 26.31 -29.22
N GLY A 199 23.68 25.48 -29.70
CA GLY A 199 24.59 25.85 -30.78
C GLY A 199 23.86 26.21 -32.07
N TYR A 200 22.86 25.39 -32.45
CA TYR A 200 22.03 25.62 -33.63
C TYR A 200 21.31 26.96 -33.58
N THR A 201 20.70 27.29 -32.44
CA THR A 201 20.04 28.60 -32.22
C THR A 201 21.05 29.74 -32.20
N TYR A 202 22.19 29.56 -31.52
CA TYR A 202 23.26 30.56 -31.46
C TYR A 202 23.74 30.97 -32.86
N ALA A 203 23.73 30.03 -33.82
CA ALA A 203 24.07 30.31 -35.20
C ALA A 203 23.13 31.31 -35.89
N PHE A 204 21.88 31.47 -35.46
CA PHE A 204 20.99 32.51 -36.00
C PHE A 204 21.22 33.89 -35.39
N GLU A 205 21.86 33.96 -34.23
CA GLU A 205 22.03 35.20 -33.47
C GLU A 205 23.42 35.81 -33.70
N ASN A 206 24.43 34.97 -33.95
CA ASN A 206 25.83 35.38 -33.97
C ASN A 206 26.51 34.95 -35.27
N TYR A 207 27.24 35.88 -35.89
CA TYR A 207 28.01 35.58 -37.10
C TYR A 207 29.15 34.59 -36.80
N ASP A 208 29.99 34.89 -35.81
CA ASP A 208 31.14 34.06 -35.45
C ASP A 208 30.78 33.01 -34.38
N LEU A 209 31.44 31.85 -34.44
CA LEU A 209 31.34 30.85 -33.39
C LEU A 209 32.14 31.31 -32.17
N LYS A 210 31.44 31.69 -31.10
CA LYS A 210 32.01 31.88 -29.76
C LYS A 210 31.28 30.97 -28.79
N VAL A 211 31.99 29.98 -28.24
CA VAL A 211 31.38 29.01 -27.33
C VAL A 211 31.12 29.69 -25.98
N PRO A 212 29.87 29.71 -25.48
CA PRO A 212 29.58 30.25 -24.15
C PRO A 212 30.30 29.47 -23.06
N ALA A 213 30.77 30.17 -22.01
CA ALA A 213 31.54 29.58 -20.90
C ALA A 213 30.89 28.32 -20.28
N LYS A 214 29.55 28.25 -20.23
CA LYS A 214 28.83 27.07 -19.72
C LYS A 214 29.06 25.79 -20.52
N TYR A 215 29.41 25.90 -21.81
CA TYR A 215 29.73 24.75 -22.66
C TYR A 215 31.25 24.55 -22.82
N GLU A 216 32.08 25.53 -22.46
CA GLU A 216 33.55 25.39 -22.50
C GLU A 216 34.09 24.49 -21.40
N LYS A 217 33.37 24.36 -20.27
CA LYS A 217 33.77 23.58 -19.10
C LYS A 217 34.04 22.09 -19.41
N HIS A 218 33.31 21.52 -20.37
CA HIS A 218 33.48 20.12 -20.77
C HIS A 218 33.74 20.04 -22.27
N GLU A 219 34.76 19.28 -22.65
CA GLU A 219 35.16 19.16 -24.06
C GLU A 219 34.01 18.61 -24.93
N SER A 220 33.24 17.64 -24.41
CA SER A 220 32.05 17.11 -25.07
C SER A 220 30.97 18.17 -25.29
N LEU A 221 30.68 19.02 -24.29
CA LEU A 221 29.69 20.09 -24.43
C LEU A 221 30.14 21.11 -25.48
N LYS A 222 31.42 21.51 -25.47
CA LYS A 222 32.02 22.40 -26.47
C LYS A 222 31.88 21.82 -27.87
N LYS A 223 32.21 20.53 -28.03
CA LYS A 223 32.08 19.82 -29.30
C LYS A 223 30.64 19.79 -29.79
N TRP A 224 29.69 19.38 -28.96
CA TRP A 224 28.27 19.31 -29.34
C TRP A 224 27.65 20.67 -29.63
N PHE A 225 28.00 21.70 -28.87
CA PHE A 225 27.59 23.07 -29.17
C PHE A 225 28.12 23.51 -30.54
N THR A 226 29.40 23.25 -30.82
CA THR A 226 30.02 23.56 -32.11
C THR A 226 29.37 22.79 -33.27
N GLU A 227 29.08 21.50 -33.08
CA GLU A 227 28.32 20.69 -34.05
C GLU A 227 26.94 21.27 -34.29
N GLY A 228 26.25 21.70 -33.23
CA GLY A 228 24.96 22.38 -33.29
C GLY A 228 25.03 23.62 -34.18
N PHE A 229 25.99 24.51 -33.90
CA PHE A 229 26.20 25.74 -34.66
C PHE A 229 26.45 25.46 -36.15
N LYS A 230 27.35 24.53 -36.45
CA LYS A 230 27.71 24.17 -37.83
C LYS A 230 26.61 23.44 -38.58
N SER A 231 25.68 22.78 -37.89
CA SER A 231 24.58 22.06 -38.54
C SER A 231 23.46 22.96 -39.05
N ASN A 232 23.43 24.24 -38.67
CA ASN A 232 22.45 25.20 -39.14
C ASN A 232 22.77 25.74 -40.54
N LYS A 233 22.32 25.01 -41.56
CA LYS A 233 22.52 25.35 -42.98
C LYS A 233 21.92 26.70 -43.35
N LYS A 234 20.71 27.01 -42.89
CA LYS A 234 20.04 28.29 -43.18
C LYS A 234 20.83 29.48 -42.63
N ALA A 235 21.35 29.38 -41.40
CA ALA A 235 22.23 30.42 -40.86
C ALA A 235 23.53 30.56 -41.66
N ALA A 236 24.09 29.44 -42.17
CA ALA A 236 25.27 29.50 -43.04
C ALA A 236 24.97 30.20 -44.38
N GLU A 237 23.84 29.89 -45.01
CA GLU A 237 23.37 30.55 -46.24
C GLU A 237 23.18 32.06 -46.04
N ILE A 238 22.54 32.48 -44.93
CA ILE A 238 22.37 33.90 -44.57
C ILE A 238 23.73 34.60 -44.44
N ARG A 239 24.71 33.95 -43.80
CA ARG A 239 26.08 34.51 -43.65
C ARG A 239 26.77 34.65 -45.01
N GLU A 240 26.68 33.63 -45.85
CA GLU A 240 27.33 33.63 -47.16
C GLU A 240 26.74 34.70 -48.07
N GLU A 241 25.41 34.78 -48.15
CA GLU A 241 24.75 35.79 -48.97
C GLU A 241 24.98 37.22 -48.45
N GLY A 242 24.87 37.42 -47.14
CA GLY A 242 25.16 38.72 -46.54
C GLY A 242 26.60 39.15 -46.81
N TYR A 243 27.57 38.25 -46.62
CA TYR A 243 28.98 38.51 -46.90
C TYR A 243 29.20 38.89 -48.36
N LYS A 244 28.71 38.08 -49.31
CA LYS A 244 28.83 38.35 -50.75
C LYS A 244 28.28 39.72 -51.15
N LYS A 245 27.16 40.14 -50.55
CA LYS A 245 26.60 41.48 -50.81
C LYS A 245 27.38 42.60 -50.12
N GLY A 246 28.03 42.32 -49.00
CA GLY A 246 28.93 43.25 -48.31
C GLY A 246 30.25 43.48 -49.08
N ASP A 247 30.83 42.41 -49.62
CA ASP A 247 32.09 42.38 -50.38
C ASP A 247 31.91 42.88 -51.84
N SER A 248 30.67 43.13 -52.26
CA SER A 248 30.38 43.67 -53.59
C SER A 248 30.70 45.17 -53.68
N TRP A 249 31.17 45.62 -54.85
CA TRP A 249 31.26 47.06 -55.20
C TRP A 249 29.93 47.80 -54.96
N LEU A 250 28.80 47.13 -55.10
CA LEU A 250 27.45 47.69 -54.90
C LEU A 250 26.96 47.63 -53.44
N SER A 251 27.81 47.29 -52.48
CA SER A 251 27.46 47.10 -51.06
C SER A 251 26.86 48.34 -50.37
N PHE A 252 27.04 49.53 -50.96
CA PHE A 252 26.37 50.76 -50.55
C PHE A 252 24.84 50.66 -50.69
N PHE A 253 24.33 50.02 -51.75
CA PHE A 253 22.89 49.88 -51.99
C PHE A 253 22.26 48.75 -51.18
N TYR A 254 23.00 47.68 -50.89
CA TYR A 254 22.48 46.50 -50.19
C TYR A 254 22.38 46.65 -48.67
N LYS A 255 22.99 47.68 -48.07
CA LYS A 255 22.95 47.90 -46.61
C LYS A 255 21.52 48.10 -46.08
N ASN A 256 20.64 48.66 -46.90
CA ASN A 256 19.27 49.02 -46.51
C ASN A 256 18.23 47.97 -46.89
N PHE A 257 18.65 46.84 -47.49
CA PHE A 257 17.73 45.84 -48.01
C PHE A 257 18.05 44.44 -47.45
N VAL A 258 17.21 43.99 -46.52
CA VAL A 258 17.21 42.60 -46.06
C VAL A 258 16.13 41.84 -46.82
N PRO A 259 16.47 40.76 -47.54
CA PRO A 259 15.49 39.92 -48.23
C PRO A 259 14.38 39.46 -47.28
N SER A 260 13.14 39.40 -47.78
CA SER A 260 11.99 38.97 -46.99
C SER A 260 12.19 37.59 -46.35
N GLU A 261 12.88 36.68 -47.04
CA GLU A 261 13.25 35.35 -46.57
C GLU A 261 14.15 35.34 -45.32
N TYR A 262 14.92 36.41 -45.10
CA TYR A 262 15.84 36.55 -43.97
C TYR A 262 15.38 37.57 -42.92
N LYS A 263 14.15 38.07 -43.04
CA LYS A 263 13.61 39.10 -42.15
C LYS A 263 13.62 38.67 -40.68
N GLU A 264 13.38 37.39 -40.40
CA GLU A 264 13.40 36.82 -39.04
C GLU A 264 14.82 36.73 -38.43
N HIS A 265 15.85 36.77 -39.28
CA HIS A 265 17.27 36.71 -38.89
C HIS A 265 18.05 37.92 -39.39
N LYS A 266 17.36 39.06 -39.47
CA LYS A 266 17.88 40.35 -39.96
C LYS A 266 19.23 40.72 -39.33
N ASN A 267 19.36 40.55 -38.02
CA ASN A 267 20.60 40.88 -37.30
C ASN A 267 21.81 40.06 -37.78
N LEU A 268 21.62 38.77 -38.08
CA LEU A 268 22.71 37.93 -38.61
C LEU A 268 23.08 38.36 -40.03
N TYR A 269 22.08 38.67 -40.86
CA TYR A 269 22.28 39.15 -42.23
C TYR A 269 23.04 40.49 -42.26
N GLU A 270 22.68 41.41 -41.37
CA GLU A 270 23.35 42.71 -41.23
C GLU A 270 24.80 42.54 -40.77
N GLN A 271 25.06 41.69 -39.76
CA GLN A 271 26.41 41.34 -39.34
C GLN A 271 27.24 40.76 -40.50
N ALA A 272 26.63 39.91 -41.32
CA ALA A 272 27.30 39.31 -42.47
C ALA A 272 27.69 40.33 -43.54
N ILE A 273 26.81 41.29 -43.86
CA ILE A 273 27.13 42.41 -44.76
C ILE A 273 28.29 43.24 -44.20
N GLU A 274 28.28 43.55 -42.91
CA GLU A 274 29.36 44.31 -42.29
C GLU A 274 30.71 43.59 -42.34
N LYS A 275 30.71 42.26 -42.20
CA LYS A 275 31.93 41.44 -42.35
C LYS A 275 32.45 41.46 -43.78
N GLY A 276 31.59 41.30 -44.78
CA GLY A 276 31.97 41.37 -46.19
C GLY A 276 32.54 42.73 -46.59
N LYS A 277 31.99 43.84 -46.06
CA LYS A 277 32.51 45.20 -46.32
C LYS A 277 33.91 45.47 -45.79
N LYS A 278 34.34 44.69 -44.80
CA LYS A 278 35.64 44.84 -44.12
C LYS A 278 36.69 43.86 -44.63
N ALA A 279 36.32 42.94 -45.52
CA ALA A 279 37.23 42.02 -46.19
C ALA A 279 38.04 42.74 -47.28
#